data_AF-K1RUF2-F1
#
_entry.id   AF-K1RUF2-F1
#
_cell.length_a   1.000
_cell.length_b   1.000
_cell.length_c   1.000
_cell.angle_alpha   90.00
_cell.angle_beta   90.00
_cell.angle_gamma   90.00
#
_symmetry.space_group_name_H-M   'P 1'
#
loop_
_entity.id
_entity.type
_entity.pdbx_description
1 polymer ?
#
loop_
_entity_poly.entity_id
_entity_poly.type
_entity_poly.pdbx_seq_one_letter_code
_entity_poly.pdbx_strand_id
1 'polypeptide(L)'
;TPLLFTQFPYATIATTFSATNGVTDSAAAGTALATGNKTKNGALGVKKDLETKVNSVASWAKNKGCRVGISTSVSVDHATPAAFYAHQGQRSSYYNVGLDLIDANFDFYAGSDFLDPTNKKADRFKFRKSVHTGGQSRIYHSPWLQGLSEKSKKIRTN
;
A
#
# COMPACT_ATOMS: atom_id res chain seq x y z
N THR A 1 18.78 -30.06 -11.86
CA THR A 1 18.46 -28.72 -12.43
C THR A 1 18.83 -27.66 -11.41
N PRO A 2 19.54 -26.58 -11.77
CA PRO A 2 19.90 -25.51 -10.83
C PRO A 2 18.66 -24.68 -10.41
N LEU A 3 18.71 -24.06 -9.23
CA LEU A 3 17.69 -23.11 -8.77
C LEU A 3 17.68 -21.86 -9.68
N LEU A 4 16.52 -21.24 -9.90
CA LEU A 4 16.43 -20.05 -10.77
C LEU A 4 17.26 -18.88 -10.25
N PHE A 5 17.29 -18.66 -8.94
CA PHE A 5 18.04 -17.54 -8.34
C PHE A 5 19.57 -17.66 -8.55
N THR A 6 20.12 -18.87 -8.68
CA THR A 6 21.56 -19.05 -8.92
C THR A 6 21.97 -18.79 -10.37
N GLN A 7 21.01 -18.45 -11.24
CA GLN A 7 21.26 -18.14 -12.65
C GLN A 7 21.37 -16.63 -12.91
N PHE A 8 21.13 -15.76 -11.92
CA PHE A 8 21.40 -14.33 -12.07
C PHE A 8 22.91 -14.10 -12.29
N PRO A 9 23.31 -13.25 -13.25
CA PRO A 9 24.73 -13.04 -13.58
C PRO A 9 25.53 -12.37 -12.46
N TYR A 10 24.85 -11.72 -11.52
CA TYR A 10 25.46 -11.01 -10.40
C TYR A 10 24.73 -11.34 -9.09
N ALA A 11 25.51 -11.57 -8.04
CA ALA A 11 25.03 -11.74 -6.67
C ALA A 11 25.90 -10.89 -5.73
N THR A 12 25.28 -10.27 -4.74
CA THR A 12 25.97 -9.41 -3.77
C THR A 12 25.28 -9.45 -2.42
N ILE A 13 25.86 -8.78 -1.42
CA ILE A 13 25.35 -8.67 -0.06
C ILE A 13 24.87 -7.23 0.16
N ALA A 14 23.72 -7.08 0.84
CA ALA A 14 23.17 -5.79 1.22
C ALA A 14 23.01 -5.69 2.74
N THR A 15 23.31 -4.51 3.31
CA THR A 15 23.06 -4.23 4.72
C THR A 15 21.61 -3.80 4.94
N THR A 16 20.99 -4.25 6.02
CA THR A 16 19.54 -4.11 6.21
C THR A 16 19.13 -3.22 7.39
N PHE A 17 20.06 -2.74 8.22
CA PHE A 17 19.74 -1.92 9.40
C PHE A 17 18.84 -0.71 9.07
N SER A 18 17.95 -0.34 9.97
CA SER A 18 17.08 0.85 9.81
C SER A 18 17.77 2.12 10.31
N ALA A 19 17.10 3.27 10.26
CA ALA A 19 17.69 4.51 10.80
C ALA A 19 17.88 4.48 12.32
N THR A 20 17.22 3.55 13.02
CA THR A 20 17.19 3.50 14.50
C THR A 20 17.60 2.16 15.08
N ASN A 21 17.66 1.08 14.29
CA ASN A 21 17.87 -0.27 14.81
C ASN A 21 18.84 -1.09 13.92
N GLY A 22 19.68 -1.89 14.56
CA GLY A 22 20.52 -2.88 13.86
C GLY A 22 19.70 -3.98 13.18
N VAL A 23 18.50 -4.26 13.69
CA VAL A 23 17.53 -5.18 13.09
C VAL A 23 16.33 -4.37 12.59
N THR A 24 16.13 -4.40 11.27
CA THR A 24 15.04 -3.68 10.59
C THR A 24 13.74 -4.45 10.61
N ASP A 25 12.62 -3.74 10.40
CA ASP A 25 11.34 -4.34 10.07
C ASP A 25 11.02 -4.17 8.58
N SER A 26 9.96 -4.83 8.10
CA SER A 26 9.57 -4.76 6.68
C SER A 26 9.21 -3.34 6.21
N ALA A 27 8.71 -2.47 7.10
CA ALA A 27 8.32 -1.11 6.73
C ALA A 27 9.55 -0.22 6.47
N ALA A 28 10.53 -0.24 7.38
CA ALA A 28 11.77 0.50 7.19
C ALA A 28 12.59 -0.04 6.01
N ALA A 29 12.70 -1.37 5.88
CA ALA A 29 13.39 -2.01 4.75
C ALA A 29 12.70 -1.70 3.41
N GLY A 30 11.37 -1.82 3.37
CA GLY A 30 10.57 -1.49 2.19
C GLY A 30 10.71 -0.02 1.79
N THR A 31 10.65 0.91 2.75
CA THR A 31 10.83 2.34 2.49
C THR A 31 12.23 2.64 1.95
N ALA A 32 13.27 2.03 2.51
CA ALA A 32 14.63 2.18 2.01
C ALA A 32 14.77 1.67 0.57
N LEU A 33 14.17 0.51 0.27
CA LEU A 33 14.16 -0.07 -1.07
C LEU A 33 13.39 0.80 -2.07
N ALA A 34 12.22 1.32 -1.66
CA ALA A 34 11.31 2.04 -2.54
C ALA A 34 11.76 3.49 -2.80
N THR A 35 12.41 4.14 -1.83
CA THR A 35 12.67 5.60 -1.85
C THR A 35 14.15 5.97 -1.76
N GLY A 36 15.04 5.01 -1.47
CA GLY A 36 16.45 5.28 -1.20
C GLY A 36 16.73 5.97 0.14
N ASN A 37 15.73 6.14 1.02
CA ASN A 37 15.87 6.81 2.31
C ASN A 37 15.68 5.82 3.47
N LYS A 38 16.62 5.82 4.43
CA LYS A 38 16.41 5.10 5.70
C LYS A 38 15.38 5.81 6.58
N THR A 39 14.56 5.03 7.28
CA THR A 39 13.56 5.53 8.22
C THR A 39 13.50 4.65 9.48
N LYS A 40 12.63 5.00 10.42
CA LYS A 40 12.41 4.25 11.67
C LYS A 40 11.63 2.96 11.40
N ASN A 41 11.83 1.94 12.23
CA ASN A 41 11.00 0.73 12.15
C ASN A 41 9.52 1.10 12.26
N GLY A 42 8.69 0.49 11.41
CA GLY A 42 7.27 0.76 11.33
C GLY A 42 6.87 1.93 10.43
N ALA A 43 7.79 2.77 9.95
CA ALA A 43 7.45 3.89 9.09
C ALA A 43 7.38 3.51 7.60
N LEU A 44 6.42 4.09 6.87
CA LEU A 44 6.17 3.88 5.45
C LEU A 44 6.30 5.21 4.69
N GLY A 45 7.22 5.29 3.72
CA GLY A 45 7.29 6.42 2.78
C GLY A 45 7.55 7.79 3.42
N VAL A 46 8.08 7.83 4.64
CA VAL A 46 8.43 9.06 5.37
C VAL A 46 9.86 8.97 5.91
N LYS A 47 10.54 10.11 6.08
CA LYS A 47 11.88 10.17 6.68
C LYS A 47 11.83 9.84 8.19
N LYS A 48 13.01 9.83 8.82
CA LYS A 48 13.18 9.56 10.26
C LYS A 48 12.42 10.52 11.20
N ASP A 49 11.99 11.68 10.69
CA ASP A 49 11.13 12.62 11.41
C ASP A 49 9.67 12.15 11.50
N LEU A 50 9.29 11.11 10.74
CA LEU A 50 7.95 10.55 10.61
C LEU A 50 6.91 11.48 9.96
N GLU A 51 7.36 12.61 9.40
CA GLU A 51 6.48 13.65 8.84
C GLU A 51 6.82 13.93 7.37
N THR A 52 8.11 14.01 7.04
CA THR A 52 8.54 14.34 5.68
C THR A 52 8.30 13.18 4.74
N LYS A 53 7.29 13.30 3.88
CA LYS A 53 6.98 12.34 2.82
C LYS A 53 8.11 12.24 1.80
N VAL A 54 8.42 11.02 1.35
CA VAL A 54 9.40 10.73 0.30
C VAL A 54 8.79 9.83 -0.75
N ASN A 55 8.80 10.28 -2.00
CA ASN A 55 8.22 9.53 -3.11
C ASN A 55 9.00 8.25 -3.40
N SER A 56 8.27 7.19 -3.75
CA SER A 56 8.87 5.93 -4.18
C SER A 56 9.23 5.96 -5.67
N VAL A 57 10.04 4.99 -6.08
CA VAL A 57 10.30 4.70 -7.51
C VAL A 57 9.00 4.42 -8.27
N ALA A 58 7.99 3.84 -7.62
CA ALA A 58 6.68 3.58 -8.21
C ALA A 58 5.92 4.90 -8.46
N SER A 59 5.90 5.82 -7.49
CA SER A 59 5.32 7.16 -7.68
C SER A 59 6.05 7.94 -8.78
N TRP A 60 7.39 7.85 -8.84
CA TRP A 60 8.17 8.47 -9.91
C TRP A 60 7.85 7.87 -11.28
N ALA A 61 7.69 6.55 -11.38
CA ALA A 61 7.30 5.89 -12.63
C ALA A 61 5.91 6.34 -13.09
N LYS A 62 4.92 6.39 -12.18
CA LYS A 62 3.58 6.88 -12.49
C LYS A 62 3.60 8.33 -12.99
N ASN A 63 4.34 9.21 -12.32
CA ASN A 63 4.48 10.61 -12.71
C ASN A 63 5.16 10.79 -14.08
N LYS A 64 5.95 9.81 -14.52
CA LYS A 64 6.54 9.77 -15.87
C LYS A 64 5.64 9.14 -16.93
N GLY A 65 4.39 8.81 -16.59
CA GLY A 65 3.43 8.18 -17.50
C GLY A 65 3.62 6.67 -17.66
N CYS A 66 4.47 6.02 -16.86
CA CYS A 66 4.59 4.57 -16.86
C CYS A 66 3.40 3.94 -16.12
N ARG A 67 3.00 2.73 -16.55
CA ARG A 67 2.06 1.91 -15.79
C ARG A 67 2.75 1.29 -14.59
N VAL A 68 2.07 1.27 -13.45
CA VAL A 68 2.59 0.77 -12.18
C VAL A 68 1.66 -0.29 -11.61
N GLY A 69 2.23 -1.39 -11.14
CA GLY A 69 1.49 -2.47 -10.49
C GLY A 69 2.18 -2.93 -9.21
N ILE A 70 1.39 -3.22 -8.17
CA ILE A 70 1.86 -3.78 -6.90
C ILE A 70 1.23 -5.17 -6.73
N SER A 71 2.05 -6.20 -6.52
CA SER A 71 1.58 -7.57 -6.32
C SER A 71 2.22 -8.17 -5.07
N THR A 72 1.43 -8.89 -4.28
CA THR A 72 1.89 -9.53 -3.05
C THR A 72 1.05 -10.78 -2.74
N SER A 73 1.56 -11.67 -1.89
CA SER A 73 0.80 -12.81 -1.35
C SER A 73 0.11 -12.49 -0.03
N VAL A 74 0.39 -11.33 0.58
CA VAL A 74 -0.24 -10.87 1.82
C VAL A 74 -1.27 -9.78 1.53
N SER A 75 -1.88 -9.23 2.57
CA SER A 75 -2.75 -8.06 2.44
C SER A 75 -2.05 -6.89 1.75
N VAL A 76 -2.76 -6.22 0.83
CA VAL A 76 -2.18 -5.13 0.03
C VAL A 76 -1.77 -3.92 0.88
N ASP A 77 -2.36 -3.74 2.06
CA ASP A 77 -2.06 -2.72 3.08
C ASP A 77 -1.01 -3.18 4.12
N HIS A 78 -0.39 -4.35 3.91
CA HIS A 78 0.77 -4.76 4.70
C HIS A 78 2.02 -3.93 4.32
N ALA A 79 3.02 -3.89 5.19
CA ALA A 79 4.12 -2.93 5.05
C ALA A 79 4.93 -3.05 3.76
N THR A 80 5.24 -4.27 3.30
CA THR A 80 6.07 -4.47 2.11
C THR A 80 5.44 -3.86 0.86
N PRO A 81 4.18 -4.17 0.49
CA PRO A 81 3.53 -3.47 -0.62
C PRO A 81 3.28 -1.98 -0.31
N ALA A 82 2.86 -1.64 0.92
CA ALA A 82 2.55 -0.27 1.31
C ALA A 82 3.74 0.70 1.21
N ALA A 83 4.98 0.23 1.40
CA ALA A 83 6.16 1.08 1.29
C ALA A 83 6.34 1.74 -0.10
N PHE A 84 5.67 1.23 -1.14
CA PHE A 84 5.73 1.78 -2.49
C PHE A 84 4.67 2.84 -2.77
N TYR A 85 3.64 2.99 -1.94
CA TYR A 85 2.53 3.92 -2.21
C TYR A 85 2.08 4.76 -1.00
N ALA A 86 2.31 4.27 0.23
CA ALA A 86 1.80 4.88 1.44
C ALA A 86 2.82 5.80 2.13
N HIS A 87 2.30 6.81 2.82
CA HIS A 87 3.06 7.80 3.57
C HIS A 87 2.53 7.90 5.00
N GLN A 88 2.93 6.95 5.85
CA GLN A 88 2.42 6.83 7.22
C GLN A 88 3.59 6.65 8.21
N GLY A 89 3.55 7.39 9.33
CA GLY A 89 4.53 7.22 10.41
C GLY A 89 4.43 5.87 11.12
N GLN A 90 3.33 5.13 10.94
CA GLN A 90 3.08 3.81 11.53
C GLN A 90 2.37 2.88 10.53
N ARG A 91 2.99 1.73 10.23
CA ARG A 91 2.49 0.68 9.33
C ARG A 91 1.18 0.03 9.80
N SER A 92 0.85 0.16 11.08
CA SER A 92 -0.36 -0.39 11.68
C SER A 92 -1.59 0.48 11.47
N SER A 93 -1.42 1.65 10.84
CA SER A 93 -2.47 2.58 10.41
C SER A 93 -3.15 2.08 9.13
N TYR A 94 -3.61 0.82 9.14
CA TYR A 94 -4.08 0.10 7.95
C TYR A 94 -5.18 0.83 7.17
N TYR A 95 -6.10 1.49 7.88
CA TYR A 95 -7.13 2.31 7.23
C TYR A 95 -6.53 3.47 6.44
N ASN A 96 -5.61 4.23 7.02
CA ASN A 96 -4.96 5.34 6.31
C ASN A 96 -4.02 4.85 5.21
N VAL A 97 -3.37 3.69 5.39
CA VAL A 97 -2.62 3.02 4.32
C VAL A 97 -3.56 2.68 3.15
N GLY A 98 -4.77 2.20 3.44
CA GLY A 98 -5.78 1.96 2.41
C GLY A 98 -6.24 3.24 1.69
N LEU A 99 -6.34 4.37 2.39
CA LEU A 99 -6.61 5.67 1.76
C LEU A 99 -5.45 6.10 0.86
N ASP A 100 -4.21 5.97 1.33
CA ASP A 100 -3.02 6.28 0.52
C ASP A 100 -2.95 5.39 -0.75
N LEU A 101 -3.43 4.15 -0.70
CA LEU A 101 -3.52 3.27 -1.87
C LEU A 101 -4.43 3.88 -2.95
N ILE A 102 -5.60 4.39 -2.54
CA ILE A 102 -6.55 5.04 -3.45
C ILE A 102 -5.94 6.32 -4.01
N ASP A 103 -5.30 7.13 -3.17
CA ASP A 103 -4.66 8.38 -3.58
C ASP A 103 -3.49 8.15 -4.55
N ALA A 104 -2.71 7.08 -4.35
CA ALA A 104 -1.61 6.71 -5.23
C ALA A 104 -2.06 6.31 -6.64
N ASN A 105 -3.27 5.73 -6.77
CA ASN A 105 -3.94 5.46 -8.05
C ASN A 105 -3.03 4.75 -9.08
N PHE A 106 -2.31 3.72 -8.63
CA PHE A 106 -1.55 2.86 -9.55
C PHE A 106 -2.49 1.97 -10.37
N ASP A 107 -1.99 1.51 -11.51
CA ASP A 107 -2.79 0.84 -12.53
C ASP A 107 -3.27 -0.56 -12.10
N PHE A 108 -2.58 -1.17 -11.14
CA PHE A 108 -2.90 -2.52 -10.67
C PHE A 108 -2.45 -2.77 -9.22
N TYR A 109 -3.31 -3.46 -8.46
CA TYR A 109 -2.97 -4.02 -7.17
C TYR A 109 -3.43 -5.48 -7.12
N ALA A 110 -2.59 -6.37 -6.62
CA ALA A 110 -2.92 -7.77 -6.33
C ALA A 110 -2.37 -8.18 -4.97
N GLY A 111 -3.24 -8.78 -4.16
CA GLY A 111 -2.92 -9.22 -2.82
C GLY A 111 -4.14 -9.84 -2.17
N SER A 112 -3.99 -10.21 -0.90
CA SER A 112 -5.12 -10.54 -0.04
C SER A 112 -5.88 -9.26 0.36
N ASP A 113 -7.04 -9.45 1.00
CA ASP A 113 -7.92 -8.38 1.49
C ASP A 113 -7.23 -7.42 2.47
N PHE A 114 -7.82 -6.24 2.66
CA PHE A 114 -7.37 -5.22 3.60
C PHE A 114 -7.52 -5.67 5.05
N LEU A 115 -6.55 -5.28 5.88
CA LEU A 115 -6.54 -5.61 7.31
C LEU A 115 -7.51 -4.74 8.12
N ASP A 116 -7.72 -3.49 7.74
CA ASP A 116 -8.71 -2.60 8.38
C ASP A 116 -9.46 -1.69 7.38
N PRO A 117 -10.36 -2.26 6.55
CA PRO A 117 -11.08 -1.50 5.51
C PRO A 117 -12.11 -0.51 6.07
N THR A 118 -12.54 -0.67 7.33
CA THR A 118 -13.62 0.14 7.93
C THR A 118 -13.16 0.98 9.12
N ASN A 119 -11.85 1.11 9.35
CA ASN A 119 -11.29 1.80 10.50
C ASN A 119 -11.84 1.30 11.85
N LYS A 120 -11.92 -0.03 12.02
CA LYS A 120 -12.47 -0.68 13.22
C LYS A 120 -11.75 -0.23 14.49
N LYS A 121 -10.46 0.14 14.38
CA LYS A 121 -9.68 0.67 15.50
C LYS A 121 -10.15 2.06 15.95
N ALA A 122 -10.60 2.93 15.05
CA ALA A 122 -11.20 4.22 15.42
C ALA A 122 -12.62 4.06 15.99
N ASP A 123 -13.36 3.04 15.52
CA ASP A 123 -14.70 2.71 16.05
C ASP A 123 -14.68 2.27 17.52
N ARG A 124 -13.54 1.79 18.05
CA ARG A 124 -13.39 1.52 19.49
C ARG A 124 -13.28 2.77 20.37
N PHE A 125 -13.17 3.96 19.78
CA PHE A 125 -13.04 5.23 20.52
C PHE A 125 -14.07 6.30 20.12
N LYS A 126 -14.93 6.08 19.12
CA LYS A 126 -16.01 7.02 18.77
C LYS A 126 -17.28 6.31 18.29
N PHE A 127 -18.24 6.18 19.20
CA PHE A 127 -19.66 6.06 18.84
C PHE A 127 -20.17 7.43 18.33
N ARG A 128 -19.92 7.80 17.05
CA ARG A 128 -20.78 8.76 16.30
C ARG A 128 -20.48 8.85 14.78
N LYS A 129 -21.34 8.19 13.99
CA LYS A 129 -21.89 8.48 12.63
C LYS A 129 -21.26 9.59 11.75
N SER A 130 -20.84 9.26 10.51
CA SER A 130 -21.42 9.74 9.20
C SER A 130 -20.55 9.48 7.94
N VAL A 131 -20.90 8.43 7.18
CA VAL A 131 -21.26 8.27 5.73
C VAL A 131 -20.68 9.18 4.58
N HIS A 132 -20.21 8.50 3.50
CA HIS A 132 -20.13 8.82 2.03
C HIS A 132 -19.01 9.75 1.50
N THR A 133 -18.40 9.64 0.31
CA THR A 133 -18.46 8.79 -0.91
C THR A 133 -17.16 9.04 -1.72
N GLY A 134 -16.61 8.00 -2.35
CA GLY A 134 -15.63 8.09 -3.44
C GLY A 134 -15.21 6.67 -3.78
N GLY A 135 -15.31 6.12 -4.99
CA GLY A 135 -15.31 6.74 -6.30
C GLY A 135 -14.24 6.10 -7.17
N GLN A 136 -14.07 4.76 -7.15
CA GLN A 136 -13.27 3.99 -8.12
C GLN A 136 -13.54 2.48 -7.99
N SER A 137 -13.63 1.80 -9.13
CA SER A 137 -13.80 0.35 -9.31
C SER A 137 -12.58 -0.16 -10.09
N ARG A 138 -11.85 -1.25 -9.76
CA ARG A 138 -12.23 -2.67 -9.78
C ARG A 138 -10.99 -3.52 -9.40
N ILE A 139 -11.15 -4.56 -8.57
CA ILE A 139 -10.28 -5.78 -8.56
C ILE A 139 -11.20 -6.99 -8.26
N TYR A 140 -11.05 -8.10 -9.00
CA TYR A 140 -11.99 -9.24 -9.04
C TYR A 140 -11.51 -10.47 -8.24
N HIS A 141 -12.37 -11.02 -7.36
CA HIS A 141 -12.91 -12.41 -7.43
C HIS A 141 -13.99 -12.72 -6.35
N SER A 142 -15.24 -13.04 -6.78
CA SER A 142 -16.35 -13.86 -6.19
C SER A 142 -16.88 -13.65 -4.74
N PRO A 143 -18.15 -13.96 -4.36
CA PRO A 143 -19.43 -14.14 -5.06
C PRO A 143 -20.61 -13.33 -4.43
N TRP A 144 -20.37 -12.11 -3.89
CA TRP A 144 -21.42 -11.27 -3.28
C TRP A 144 -22.23 -10.38 -4.25
N LEU A 145 -22.17 -10.66 -5.57
CA LEU A 145 -22.87 -9.92 -6.62
C LEU A 145 -24.21 -10.57 -7.01
N GLN A 146 -25.17 -10.54 -6.10
CA GLN A 146 -26.61 -10.53 -6.46
C GLN A 146 -27.38 -9.36 -5.82
N GLY A 147 -26.74 -8.56 -4.95
CA GLY A 147 -27.45 -7.56 -4.14
C GLY A 147 -27.40 -6.10 -4.61
N LEU A 148 -26.71 -5.73 -5.70
CA LEU A 148 -26.45 -4.30 -6.00
C LEU A 148 -26.64 -3.91 -7.49
N SER A 149 -27.73 -4.38 -8.12
CA SER A 149 -28.08 -4.04 -9.51
C SER A 149 -29.09 -2.89 -9.68
N GLU A 150 -29.64 -2.29 -8.61
CA GLU A 150 -30.80 -1.39 -8.77
C GLU A 150 -30.53 0.12 -8.78
N LYS A 151 -29.27 0.59 -8.74
CA LYS A 151 -28.97 2.04 -8.72
C LYS A 151 -28.12 2.59 -9.87
N SER A 152 -28.01 1.88 -11.00
CA SER A 152 -27.37 2.41 -12.22
C SER A 152 -28.33 2.69 -13.38
N LYS A 153 -29.64 2.41 -13.26
CA LYS A 153 -30.60 2.61 -14.37
C LYS A 153 -31.21 4.02 -14.49
N LYS A 154 -30.92 4.98 -13.59
CA LYS A 154 -31.63 6.28 -13.56
C LYS A 154 -30.81 7.51 -14.00
N ILE A 155 -29.70 7.35 -14.72
CA ILE A 155 -28.91 8.47 -15.27
C ILE A 155 -28.70 8.32 -16.79
N ARG A 156 -29.70 7.77 -17.50
CA ARG A 156 -29.73 7.73 -18.97
C ARG A 156 -31.05 8.18 -19.60
N THR A 157 -31.93 8.82 -18.83
CA THR A 157 -33.13 9.48 -19.36
C THR A 157 -33.31 10.81 -18.67
N ASN A 158 -32.64 11.83 -19.22
CA ASN A 158 -33.12 13.19 -19.49
C ASN A 158 -31.94 14.02 -20.01
#